data_AF-A0A7J5U0T4-F1
#
_entry.id   AF-A0A7J5U0T4-F1
#
_cell.length_a   1.000
_cell.length_b   1.000
_cell.length_c   1.000
_cell.angle_alpha   90.00
_cell.angle_beta   90.00
_cell.angle_gamma   90.00
#
_symmetry.space_group_name_H-M   'P 1'
#
loop_
_entity.id
_entity.type
_entity.pdbx_description
1 polymer ?
#
loop_
_entity_poly.entity_id
_entity_poly.type
_entity_poly.pdbx_seq_one_letter_code
_entity_poly.pdbx_strand_id
1 'polypeptide(L)' 'MNVKRIFGIILTLLGLIGLLLGGKDLMAGGVAQASLVYLGLGAIFFFTGISLIRTTSDTAK' A
#
# COMPACT_ATOMS: atom_id res chain seq x y z
N MET A 1 -9.39 -13.32 13.29
CA MET A 1 -8.22 -12.99 12.43
C MET A 1 -7.18 -12.31 13.30
N ASN A 2 -5.91 -12.67 13.15
CA ASN A 2 -4.82 -12.01 13.86
C ASN A 2 -4.81 -10.49 13.54
N VAL A 3 -4.69 -9.64 14.56
CA VAL A 3 -4.63 -8.17 14.43
C VAL A 3 -3.53 -7.75 13.45
N LYS A 4 -2.39 -8.46 13.43
CA LYS A 4 -1.31 -8.22 12.46
C LYS A 4 -1.76 -8.39 11.01
N ARG A 5 -2.63 -9.37 10.74
CA ARG A 5 -3.17 -9.61 9.39
C ARG A 5 -4.13 -8.49 9.00
N ILE A 6 -4.99 -8.04 9.91
CA ILE A 6 -5.91 -6.92 9.66
C ILE A 6 -5.13 -5.64 9.33
N PHE A 7 -4.07 -5.36 10.10
CA PHE A 7 -3.21 -4.21 9.85
C PHE A 7 -2.53 -4.30 8.47
N GLY A 8 -2.05 -5.49 8.10
CA GLY A 8 -1.50 -5.73 6.77
C GLY A 8 -2.50 -5.49 5.65
N ILE A 9 -3.75 -5.92 5.80
CA ILE A 9 -4.84 -5.67 4.83
C ILE A 9 -5.10 -4.17 4.68
N ILE A 10 -5.25 -3.45 5.79
CA ILE A 10 -5.46 -2.00 5.77
C ILE A 10 -4.29 -1.29 5.07
N LEU A 11 -3.05 -1.64 5.43
CA LEU A 11 -1.85 -1.05 4.83
C LEU A 11 -1.77 -1.33 3.32
N THR A 12 -2.16 -2.53 2.89
CA THR A 12 -2.18 -2.91 1.48
C THR A 12 -3.22 -2.11 0.71
N LEU A 13 -4.42 -1.93 1.28
CA LEU A 13 -5.48 -1.12 0.66
C LEU A 13 -5.08 0.36 0.58
N LEU A 14 -4.44 0.92 1.62
CA LEU A 14 -3.91 2.28 1.59
C LEU A 14 -2.82 2.45 0.53
N GLY A 15 -1.90 1.49 0.42
CA GLY A 15 -0.87 1.48 -0.63
C GLY A 15 -1.47 1.43 -2.03
N LEU A 16 -2.49 0.60 -2.24
CA LEU A 16 -3.22 0.50 -3.50
C LEU A 16 -3.90 1.84 -3.87
N ILE A 17 -4.56 2.50 -2.91
CA ILE A 17 -5.17 3.81 -3.14
C ILE A 17 -4.10 4.85 -3.53
N GLY A 18 -2.95 4.86 -2.85
CA GLY A 18 -1.83 5.74 -3.18
C GLY A 18 -1.31 5.53 -4.61
N LEU A 19 -1.19 4.27 -5.04
CA LEU A 19 -0.79 3.93 -6.42
C LEU A 19 -1.82 4.40 -7.44
N LEU A 20 -3.10 4.18 -7.18
CA LEU A 20 -4.18 4.61 -8.07
C LEU A 20 -4.26 6.14 -8.20
N LEU A 21 -4.15 6.86 -7.08
CA LEU A 21 -4.19 8.32 -7.08
C LEU A 21 -2.94 8.92 -7.75
N GLY A 22 -1.76 8.38 -7.47
CA GLY A 22 -0.51 8.81 -8.11
C GLY A 22 -0.51 8.56 -9.61
N GLY A 23 -1.00 7.40 -10.06
CA GLY A 23 -1.12 7.08 -11.48
C GLY A 23 -2.14 7.98 -12.19
N LYS A 24 -3.30 8.20 -11.57
CA LYS A 24 -4.33 9.11 -12.08
C LYS A 24 -3.80 10.54 -12.22
N ASP A 25 -3.12 11.05 -11.19
CA ASP A 25 -2.57 12.40 -11.16
C ASP A 25 -1.49 12.59 -12.24
N LEU A 26 -0.59 11.61 -12.40
CA LEU A 26 0.43 11.62 -13.45
C LEU A 26 -0.19 11.62 -14.86
N MET A 27 -1.20 10.78 -15.08
CA MET A 27 -1.91 10.71 -16.38
C MET A 27 -2.71 11.97 -16.70
N ALA A 28 -3.20 12.68 -15.68
CA ALA A 28 -3.95 13.92 -15.84
C ALA A 28 -3.04 15.14 -16.13
N GLY A 29 -1.73 14.96 -16.24
CA GLY A 29 -0.78 16.07 -16.40
C GLY A 29 -0.48 16.82 -15.10
N GLY A 30 -0.67 16.17 -13.96
CA GLY A 30 -0.29 16.69 -12.64
C GLY A 30 1.21 16.91 -12.49
N VAL A 31 1.62 17.44 -11.35
CA VAL A 31 3.04 17.70 -11.06
C VAL A 31 3.78 16.39 -10.92
N ALA A 32 4.61 16.04 -11.92
CA ALA A 32 5.28 14.75 -11.99
C ALA A 32 6.05 14.37 -10.70
N GLN A 33 6.71 15.34 -10.03
CA GLN A 33 7.38 15.07 -8.75
C GLN A 33 6.40 14.61 -7.66
N ALA A 34 5.22 15.23 -7.56
CA ALA A 34 4.21 14.86 -6.58
C ALA A 34 3.61 13.48 -6.91
N SER A 35 3.32 13.22 -8.18
CA SER A 35 2.78 11.93 -8.62
C SER A 35 3.76 10.78 -8.36
N LEU A 36 5.07 11.01 -8.58
CA LEU A 36 6.12 10.04 -8.25
C LEU A 36 6.21 9.76 -6.75
N VAL A 37 5.99 10.76 -5.90
CA VAL A 37 5.94 10.56 -4.44
C VAL A 37 4.75 9.68 -4.06
N TYR A 38 3.56 9.93 -4.61
CA TYR A 38 2.39 9.09 -4.36
C TYR A 38 2.60 7.65 -4.82
N LEU A 39 3.19 7.46 -6.01
CA LEU A 39 3.52 6.14 -6.53
C LEU A 39 4.57 5.42 -5.68
N GLY A 40 5.63 6.12 -5.26
CA GLY A 40 6.68 5.56 -4.42
C GLY A 40 6.15 5.14 -3.04
N LEU A 41 5.45 6.03 -2.35
CA LEU A 41 4.86 5.74 -1.04
C LEU A 41 3.79 4.65 -1.13
N GLY A 42 2.93 4.72 -2.15
CA GLY A 42 1.91 3.71 -2.42
C GLY A 42 2.53 2.33 -2.63
N ALA A 43 3.59 2.23 -3.44
CA ALA A 43 4.32 0.99 -3.66
C ALA A 43 4.92 0.45 -2.36
N ILE A 44 5.62 1.29 -1.58
CA ILE A 44 6.22 0.89 -0.31
C ILE A 44 5.14 0.31 0.62
N PHE A 45 4.04 1.03 0.82
CA PHE A 45 2.97 0.59 1.72
C PHE A 45 2.30 -0.70 1.21
N PHE A 46 2.09 -0.83 -0.10
CA PHE A 46 1.51 -2.02 -0.70
C PHE A 46 2.38 -3.26 -0.47
N PHE A 47 3.67 -3.18 -0.77
CA PHE A 47 4.59 -4.31 -0.58
C PHE A 47 4.81 -4.65 0.90
N THR A 48 4.91 -3.64 1.76
CA THR A 48 5.00 -3.86 3.22
C THR A 48 3.73 -4.53 3.75
N GLY A 49 2.54 -4.10 3.30
CA GLY A 49 1.26 -4.69 3.69
C GLY A 49 1.17 -6.17 3.30
N ILE A 50 1.51 -6.50 2.05
CA ILE A 50 1.55 -7.90 1.57
C ILE A 50 2.55 -8.73 2.37
N SER A 51 3.76 -8.19 2.62
CA SER A 51 4.79 -8.89 3.41
C SER A 51 4.29 -9.18 4.82
N LEU A 52 3.60 -8.24 5.46
CA LEU A 52 3.01 -8.42 6.80
C LEU A 52 1.91 -9.48 6.79
N ILE A 53 1.03 -9.50 5.79
CA ILE A 53 0.00 -10.54 5.63
C ILE A 53 0.66 -11.92 5.48
N ARG A 54 1.70 -12.02 4.64
CA ARG A 54 2.40 -13.28 4.33
C ARG A 54 3.20 -13.83 5.51
N THR A 55 3.79 -12.95 6.32
CA THR A 55 4.58 -13.31 7.51
C THR A 55 3.72 -13.51 8.75
N THR A 56 2.45 -13.08 8.72
CA THR A 56 1.50 -13.34 9.81
C THR A 56 0.97 -14.77 9.73
N SER A 57 1.69 -15.68 10.36
CA SER A 57 1.14 -16.97 10.78
C SER A 57 0.04 -16.74 11.80
N ASP A 58 -1.12 -17.39 11.64
CA ASP A 58 -2.12 -17.45 12.71
C ASP A 58 -1.47 -18.18 13.88
N THR A 59 -0.97 -17.42 14.83
CA THR A 59 -0.47 -17.95 16.10
C THR A 59 -1.70 -18.30 16.93
N ALA A 60 -2.40 -19.36 16.54
CA ALA A 60 -3.25 -20.10 17.45
C ALA A 60 -2.31 -20.93 18.32
N LYS A 61 -1.85 -20.32 19.41
CA LYS A 61 -1.33 -21.07 20.55
C LYS A 61 -2.40 -21.02 21.63
#